data_AF-A0A8T7HVJ4-F1
#
_entry.id   AF-A0A8T7HVJ4-F1
#
_cell.length_a   1.000
_cell.length_b   1.000
_cell.length_c   1.000
_cell.angle_alpha   90.00
_cell.angle_beta   90.00
_cell.angle_gamma   90.00
#
_symmetry.space_group_name_H-M   'P 1'
#
loop_
_entity.id
_entity.type
_entity.pdbx_description
1 polymer ?
#
loop_
_entity_poly.entity_id
_entity_poly.type
_entity_poly.pdbx_seq_one_letter_code
_entity_poly.pdbx_strand_id
1 'polypeptide(L)'
;MTRWIPALGHPFWKLSAIIALVVLLILTLMPTGVQLFNIKHIDKVFHFIAFSGVTFLLMSAFLSMRRLWIGSGMLLIGFAIEVIQHQIPGRSFSLLDFLADACGVFIVLLLFHKRHKAH
;
A
#
# COMPACT_ATOMS: atom_id res chain seq x y z
N MET A 1 27.95 15.32 -7.73
CA MET A 1 26.49 15.31 -7.96
C MET A 1 25.83 14.75 -6.70
N THR A 2 25.20 15.59 -5.89
CA THR A 2 24.48 15.16 -4.69
C THR A 2 23.26 14.35 -5.11
N ARG A 3 23.21 13.06 -4.73
CA ARG A 3 21.97 12.29 -4.86
C ARG A 3 21.00 12.83 -3.80
N TRP A 4 20.03 13.64 -4.23
CA TRP A 4 18.94 14.15 -3.39
C TRP A 4 18.03 13.05 -2.83
N ILE A 5 18.14 11.83 -3.38
CA ILE A 5 17.40 10.65 -2.94
C ILE A 5 18.37 9.70 -2.23
N PRO A 6 18.11 9.32 -0.97
CA PRO A 6 18.92 8.34 -0.25
C PRO A 6 18.99 7.01 -1.00
N ALA A 7 20.13 6.33 -0.93
CA ALA A 7 20.26 4.98 -1.48
C ALA A 7 19.16 4.05 -0.92
N LEU A 8 18.72 3.08 -1.71
CA LEU A 8 17.75 2.07 -1.26
C LEU A 8 18.29 1.35 -0.01
N GLY A 9 17.42 1.00 0.92
CA GLY A 9 17.80 0.41 2.22
C GLY A 9 18.28 1.40 3.28
N HIS A 10 18.48 2.68 2.94
CA HIS A 10 18.77 3.73 3.93
C HIS A 10 17.65 3.84 4.99
N PRO A 11 17.94 4.16 6.26
CA PRO A 11 16.93 4.29 7.34
C PRO A 11 15.74 5.19 7.00
N PHE A 12 15.96 6.19 6.15
CA PHE A 12 14.92 7.04 5.57
C PHE A 12 13.76 6.22 4.99
N TRP A 13 14.04 5.22 4.15
CA TRP A 13 13.01 4.40 3.52
C TRP A 13 12.21 3.59 4.52
N LYS A 14 12.86 3.07 5.58
CA LYS A 14 12.19 2.34 6.66
C LYS A 14 11.24 3.26 7.42
N LEU A 15 11.69 4.45 7.79
CA LEU A 15 10.86 5.44 8.46
C LEU A 15 9.67 5.86 7.59
N SER A 16 9.92 6.17 6.31
CA SER A 16 8.85 6.51 5.36
C SER A 16 7.85 5.37 5.18
N ALA A 17 8.31 4.12 5.09
CA ALA A 17 7.44 2.95 4.95
C ALA A 17 6.55 2.76 6.19
N ILE A 18 7.10 2.92 7.39
CA ILE A 18 6.35 2.81 8.65
C ILE A 18 5.32 3.92 8.75
N ILE A 19 5.71 5.18 8.50
CA ILE A 19 4.78 6.32 8.50
C ILE A 19 3.67 6.11 7.48
N ALA A 20 4.00 5.72 6.25
CA ALA A 20 3.02 5.51 5.20
C ALA A 20 2.07 4.35 5.52
N LEU A 21 2.56 3.28 6.14
CA LEU A 21 1.71 2.15 6.58
C LEU A 21 0.73 2.60 7.69
N VAL A 22 1.20 3.38 8.66
CA VAL A 22 0.33 3.93 9.71
C VAL A 22 -0.73 4.87 9.11
N VAL A 23 -0.32 5.75 8.19
CA VAL A 23 -1.25 6.64 7.48
C VAL A 23 -2.27 5.85 6.68
N LEU A 24 -1.85 4.80 5.95
CA LEU A 24 -2.75 3.91 5.22
C LEU A 24 -3.80 3.33 6.16
N LEU A 25 -3.39 2.72 7.28
CA LEU A 25 -4.30 2.10 8.25
C LEU A 25 -5.31 3.11 8.82
N ILE A 26 -4.85 4.31 9.17
CA ILE A 26 -5.73 5.38 9.67
C ILE A 26 -6.75 5.75 8.61
N LEU A 27 -6.32 6.03 7.38
CA LEU A 27 -7.22 6.49 6.31
C LEU A 27 -8.22 5.42 5.88
N THR A 28 -7.82 4.15 5.84
CA THR A 28 -8.70 3.05 5.45
C THR A 28 -9.72 2.73 6.55
N LEU A 29 -9.33 2.77 7.83
CA LEU A 29 -10.20 2.39 8.94
C LEU A 29 -11.04 3.54 9.49
N MET A 30 -10.71 4.80 9.17
CA MET A 30 -11.55 5.93 9.58
C MET A 30 -12.96 5.77 9.00
N PRO A 31 -14.04 5.96 9.79
CA PRO A 31 -15.40 5.97 9.27
C PRO A 31 -15.52 6.93 8.08
N THR A 32 -16.29 6.59 7.06
CA THR A 32 -16.53 7.52 5.95
C THR A 32 -17.20 8.78 6.48
N GLY A 33 -16.46 9.89 6.48
CA GLY A 33 -17.02 11.23 6.65
C GLY A 33 -17.64 11.73 5.34
N VAL A 34 -17.90 13.04 5.27
CA VAL A 34 -18.40 13.70 4.06
C VAL A 34 -17.41 13.46 2.92
N GLN A 35 -17.87 12.85 1.82
CA GLN A 35 -17.04 12.64 0.64
C GLN A 35 -16.60 14.00 0.08
N LEU A 36 -15.29 14.30 0.13
CA LEU A 36 -14.72 15.52 -0.44
C LEU A 36 -14.95 15.62 -1.95
N PHE A 37 -15.07 14.46 -2.62
CA PHE A 37 -15.32 14.34 -4.05
C PHE A 37 -16.49 13.37 -4.28
N ASN A 38 -17.55 13.83 -4.93
CA ASN A 38 -18.69 12.98 -5.32
C ASN A 38 -18.42 12.28 -6.67
N ILE A 39 -17.27 11.61 -6.77
CA ILE A 39 -16.91 10.82 -7.96
C ILE A 39 -17.14 9.36 -7.62
N LYS A 40 -18.01 8.70 -8.40
CA LYS A 40 -18.34 7.29 -8.20
C LYS A 40 -17.05 6.44 -8.28
N HIS A 41 -16.83 5.59 -7.29
CA HIS A 41 -15.70 4.64 -7.22
C HIS A 41 -14.29 5.25 -7.08
N ILE A 42 -14.17 6.52 -6.68
CA ILE A 42 -12.86 7.17 -6.49
C ILE A 42 -12.06 6.60 -5.31
N ASP A 43 -12.77 6.06 -4.32
CA ASP A 43 -12.24 5.28 -3.20
C ASP A 43 -11.30 4.16 -3.67
N LYS A 44 -11.70 3.40 -4.70
CA LYS A 44 -10.87 2.32 -5.28
C LYS A 44 -9.55 2.83 -5.84
N VAL A 45 -9.55 4.03 -6.42
CA VAL A 45 -8.32 4.65 -6.94
C VAL A 45 -7.40 5.03 -5.78
N PHE A 46 -7.96 5.53 -4.67
CA PHE A 46 -7.18 5.81 -3.47
C PHE A 46 -6.61 4.54 -2.84
N HIS A 47 -7.40 3.46 -2.77
CA HIS A 47 -6.93 2.13 -2.35
C HIS A 47 -5.75 1.65 -3.20
N PHE A 48 -5.91 1.66 -4.53
CA PHE A 48 -4.84 1.29 -5.46
C PHE A 48 -3.56 2.13 -5.24
N ILE A 49 -3.68 3.47 -5.15
CA ILE A 49 -2.54 4.36 -4.97
C ILE A 49 -1.86 4.14 -3.61
N ALA A 50 -2.65 4.03 -2.53
CA ALA A 50 -2.14 3.85 -1.17
C ALA A 50 -1.37 2.53 -1.04
N PHE A 51 -1.96 1.41 -1.48
CA PHE A 51 -1.31 0.11 -1.42
C PHE A 51 -0.10 0.03 -2.35
N SER A 52 -0.15 0.63 -3.54
CA SER A 52 1.03 0.74 -4.42
C SER A 52 2.15 1.52 -3.74
N GLY A 53 1.85 2.68 -3.17
CA GLY A 53 2.83 3.56 -2.53
C GLY A 53 3.51 2.90 -1.33
N VAL A 54 2.72 2.31 -0.43
CA VAL A 54 3.24 1.61 0.75
C VAL A 54 4.06 0.39 0.36
N THR A 55 3.58 -0.43 -0.58
CA THR A 55 4.33 -1.59 -1.08
C THR A 55 5.67 -1.15 -1.70
N PHE A 56 5.69 -0.05 -2.45
CA PHE A 56 6.92 0.49 -3.03
C PHE A 56 7.92 0.93 -1.96
N LEU A 57 7.45 1.61 -0.91
CA LEU A 57 8.30 2.03 0.21
C LEU A 57 8.85 0.82 0.96
N LEU A 58 8.03 -0.19 1.25
CA LEU A 58 8.47 -1.43 1.90
C LEU A 58 9.53 -2.17 1.07
N MET A 59 9.32 -2.29 -0.23
CA MET A 59 10.30 -2.90 -1.15
C MET A 59 11.61 -2.10 -1.24
N SER A 60 11.53 -0.77 -1.13
CA SER A 60 12.70 0.12 -1.10
C SER A 60 13.44 0.11 0.23
N ALA A 61 12.73 -0.17 1.32
CA ALA A 61 13.25 -0.22 2.69
C ALA A 61 13.90 -1.57 3.04
N PHE A 62 13.33 -2.67 2.54
CA PHE A 62 13.69 -4.04 2.90
C PHE A 62 14.19 -4.85 1.70
N LEU A 63 15.31 -4.41 1.12
CA LEU A 63 15.91 -5.04 -0.06
C LEU A 63 16.27 -6.53 0.12
N SER A 64 16.60 -6.96 1.34
CA SER A 64 16.96 -8.34 1.67
C SER A 64 15.76 -9.26 1.86
N MET A 65 14.55 -8.72 2.00
CA MET A 65 13.35 -9.52 2.23
C MET A 65 12.82 -10.07 0.90
N ARG A 66 12.39 -11.33 0.86
CA ARG A 66 11.80 -11.87 -0.37
C ARG A 66 10.52 -11.10 -0.69
N ARG A 67 10.40 -10.67 -1.94
CA ARG A 67 9.28 -9.87 -2.47
C ARG A 67 7.93 -10.51 -2.20
N LEU A 68 7.88 -11.84 -2.29
CA LEU A 68 6.67 -12.61 -2.00
C LEU A 68 6.19 -12.42 -0.56
N TRP A 69 7.09 -12.24 0.42
CA TRP A 69 6.70 -11.95 1.80
C TRP A 69 6.09 -10.56 1.97
N ILE A 70 6.67 -9.55 1.29
CA ILE A 70 6.12 -8.19 1.31
C ILE A 70 4.76 -8.19 0.61
N GLY A 71 4.67 -8.85 -0.56
CA GLY A 71 3.43 -8.98 -1.32
C GLY A 71 2.33 -9.69 -0.53
N SER A 72 2.61 -10.88 0.01
CA SER A 72 1.63 -11.64 0.80
C SER A 72 1.23 -10.91 2.08
N GLY A 73 2.17 -10.24 2.75
CA GLY A 73 1.90 -9.43 3.92
C GLY A 73 0.96 -8.26 3.62
N MET A 74 1.20 -7.53 2.52
CA MET A 74 0.31 -6.43 2.11
C MET A 74 -1.07 -6.92 1.68
N LEU A 75 -1.17 -8.06 1.00
CA LEU A 75 -2.47 -8.67 0.67
C LEU A 75 -3.23 -9.11 1.93
N LEU A 76 -2.52 -9.68 2.92
CA LEU A 76 -3.13 -10.03 4.21
C LEU A 76 -3.63 -8.79 4.94
N ILE A 77 -2.86 -7.69 4.92
CA ILE A 77 -3.27 -6.40 5.50
C ILE A 77 -4.52 -5.85 4.79
N GLY A 78 -4.55 -5.84 3.46
CA GLY A 78 -5.74 -5.39 2.70
C GLY A 78 -6.98 -6.20 3.03
N PHE A 79 -6.88 -7.53 3.03
CA PHE A 79 -8.00 -8.39 3.40
C PHE A 79 -8.45 -8.17 4.86
N ALA A 80 -7.50 -8.02 5.79
CA ALA A 80 -7.82 -7.75 7.19
C ALA A 80 -8.53 -6.39 7.36
N ILE A 81 -8.12 -5.36 6.62
CA ILE A 81 -8.77 -4.04 6.63
C ILE A 81 -10.24 -4.18 6.21
N GLU A 82 -10.54 -4.89 5.13
CA GLU A 82 -11.93 -5.11 4.68
C GLU A 82 -12.78 -5.82 5.73
N VAL A 83 -12.23 -6.85 6.37
CA VAL A 83 -12.91 -7.58 7.47
C VAL A 83 -13.17 -6.67 8.66
N ILE A 84 -12.21 -5.81 9.02
CA ILE A 84 -12.37 -4.85 10.13
C ILE A 84 -13.38 -3.76 9.74
N GLN A 85 -13.34 -3.25 8.51
CA GLN A 85 -14.28 -2.25 8.00
C GLN A 85 -15.73 -2.72 8.08
N HIS A 86 -16.00 -4.02 7.94
CA HIS A 86 -17.34 -4.57 8.14
C HIS A 86 -17.92 -4.29 9.54
N GLN A 87 -17.06 -4.10 10.54
CA GLN A 87 -17.45 -3.83 11.92
C GLN A 87 -17.53 -2.33 12.23
N ILE A 88 -17.11 -1.46 11.30
CA ILE A 88 -17.04 -0.01 11.51
C ILE A 88 -18.31 0.64 10.95
N PRO A 89 -19.09 1.37 11.77
CA PRO A 89 -20.26 2.09 11.29
C PRO A 89 -19.91 3.07 10.17
N GLY A 90 -20.67 3.01 9.07
CA GLY A 90 -20.42 3.81 7.86
C GLY A 90 -19.43 3.19 6.88
N ARG A 91 -18.70 2.13 7.25
CA ARG A 91 -17.89 1.34 6.33
C ARG A 91 -18.59 0.03 5.96
N SER A 92 -18.18 -0.53 4.84
CA SER A 92 -18.72 -1.80 4.33
C SER A 92 -17.59 -2.63 3.76
N PHE A 93 -17.65 -3.94 3.97
CA PHE A 93 -16.78 -4.88 3.27
C PHE A 93 -16.99 -4.76 1.75
N SER A 94 -15.90 -4.62 1.01
CA SER A 94 -15.89 -4.36 -0.42
C SER A 94 -14.81 -5.19 -1.11
N LEU A 95 -15.26 -6.21 -1.86
CA LEU A 95 -14.34 -7.03 -2.66
C LEU A 95 -13.62 -6.19 -3.72
N LEU A 96 -14.21 -5.08 -4.17
CA LEU A 96 -13.62 -4.19 -5.16
C LEU A 96 -12.46 -3.36 -4.57
N ASP A 97 -12.53 -3.03 -3.29
CA ASP A 97 -11.43 -2.34 -2.61
C ASP A 97 -10.27 -3.30 -2.36
N PHE A 98 -10.55 -4.54 -1.93
CA PHE A 98 -9.53 -5.59 -1.87
C PHE A 98 -8.87 -5.86 -3.24
N LEU A 99 -9.65 -5.86 -4.33
CA LEU A 99 -9.09 -6.02 -5.68
C LEU A 99 -8.21 -4.83 -6.07
N ALA A 100 -8.59 -3.60 -5.71
CA ALA A 100 -7.79 -2.42 -5.95
C ALA A 100 -6.45 -2.47 -5.17
N ASP A 101 -6.50 -2.86 -3.90
CA ASP A 101 -5.33 -3.10 -3.06
C ASP A 101 -4.40 -4.14 -3.70
N ALA A 102 -4.96 -5.28 -4.11
CA ALA A 102 -4.21 -6.36 -4.72
C ALA A 102 -3.55 -5.93 -6.03
N CYS A 103 -4.26 -5.23 -6.91
CA CYS A 103 -3.70 -4.68 -8.14
C CYS A 103 -2.51 -3.74 -7.84
N GLY A 104 -2.63 -2.89 -6.80
CA GLY A 104 -1.55 -2.00 -6.39
C GLY A 104 -0.32 -2.73 -5.84
N VAL A 105 -0.53 -3.80 -5.07
CA VAL A 105 0.57 -4.66 -4.63
C VAL A 105 1.25 -5.34 -5.83
N PHE A 106 0.47 -5.93 -6.73
CA PHE A 106 0.99 -6.66 -7.89
C PHE A 106 1.80 -5.78 -8.83
N ILE A 107 1.34 -4.55 -9.13
CA ILE A 107 2.06 -3.67 -10.04
C ILE A 107 3.47 -3.33 -9.51
N VAL A 108 3.61 -3.13 -8.20
CA VAL A 108 4.90 -2.88 -7.55
C VAL A 108 5.79 -4.12 -7.58
N LEU A 109 5.24 -5.31 -7.30
CA LEU A 109 6.00 -6.55 -7.38
C LEU A 109 6.59 -6.76 -8.80
N LEU A 110 5.81 -6.45 -9.85
CA LEU A 110 6.27 -6.51 -11.24
C LEU A 110 7.37 -5.47 -11.54
N LEU A 111 7.21 -4.24 -11.05
CA LEU A 111 8.22 -3.18 -11.21
C LEU A 111 9.57 -3.59 -10.60
N PHE A 112 9.54 -4.19 -9.41
CA PHE A 112 10.77 -4.69 -8.77
C PHE A 112 11.27 -5.99 -9.40
N HIS A 113 10.40 -6.83 -9.98
CA HIS A 113 10.83 -8.01 -10.75
C HIS A 113 11.87 -7.66 -11.81
N LYS A 114 11.60 -6.63 -12.60
CA LYS A 114 12.50 -6.16 -13.65
C LYS A 114 13.84 -5.63 -13.13
N ARG A 115 13.89 -5.07 -11.91
CA ARG A 115 15.12 -4.48 -11.34
C ARG A 115 16.16 -5.49 -10.84
N HIS A 116 15.79 -6.74 -10.54
CA HIS A 116 16.77 -7.75 -10.06
C HIS A 116 17.47 -8.51 -11.18
N LYS A 117 16.97 -8.47 -12.41
CA LYS A 117 17.59 -9.17 -13.55
C LYS A 117 18.70 -8.34 -14.26
N ALA A 118 19.08 -7.20 -13.69
CA ALA A 118 20.07 -6.29 -14.27
C ALA A 118 21.46 -6.38 -13.62
N HIS A 119 21.76 -7.48 -12.92
CA HIS A 119 23.07 -7.80 -12.36
C HIS A 119 23.52 -9.16 -12.86
#